data_AF-A0A965P852-F1
#
_entry.id   AF-A0A965P852-F1
#
_cell.length_a   1.000
_cell.length_b   1.000
_cell.length_c   1.000
_cell.angle_alpha   90.00
_cell.angle_beta   90.00
_cell.angle_gamma   90.00
#
_symmetry.space_group_name_H-M   'P 1'
#
loop_
_entity.id
_entity.type
_entity.pdbx_description
1 polymer ?
#
loop_
_entity_poly.entity_id
_entity_poly.type
_entity_poly.pdbx_seq_one_letter_code
_entity_poly.pdbx_strand_id
1 'polypeptide(L)'
;MSEDIELLKVQIKAELQRLEAQSSAKDVAGKAIGKDGLKYITAIVVIGVLSSLALDSEKIAAVMGLLGASLTALISMLASIAGTVEKEDKPEFGVIKDLIAKLDRLDRKEQPMRVDVENGHVIVTKGDDVVRASK
;
A
#
# COMPACT_ATOMS: atom_id res chain seq x y z
N MET A 1 -16.17 43.52 -11.75
CA MET A 1 -14.82 42.92 -11.52
C MET A 1 -14.63 42.39 -10.10
N SER A 2 -15.34 42.89 -9.08
CA SER A 2 -15.29 42.39 -7.70
C SER A 2 -16.26 41.20 -7.45
N GLU A 3 -17.46 41.29 -8.01
CA GLU A 3 -18.58 40.35 -7.78
C GLU A 3 -18.34 38.98 -8.45
N ASP A 4 -17.80 38.98 -9.67
CA ASP A 4 -17.44 37.74 -10.38
C ASP A 4 -16.34 36.95 -9.64
N ILE A 5 -15.37 37.64 -9.03
CA ILE A 5 -14.30 37.01 -8.25
C ILE A 5 -14.85 36.37 -6.97
N GLU A 6 -15.87 36.99 -6.38
CA GLU A 6 -16.51 36.51 -5.16
C GLU A 6 -17.39 35.29 -5.46
N LEU A 7 -18.16 35.32 -6.55
CA LEU A 7 -18.90 34.17 -7.06
C LEU A 7 -17.97 33.01 -7.42
N LEU A 8 -16.82 33.29 -8.06
CA LEU A 8 -15.83 32.27 -8.40
C LEU A 8 -15.21 31.64 -7.14
N LYS A 9 -14.91 32.44 -6.11
CA LYS A 9 -14.40 31.92 -4.82
C LYS A 9 -15.42 31.04 -4.11
N VAL A 10 -16.70 31.39 -4.15
CA VAL A 10 -17.77 30.60 -3.53
C VAL A 10 -17.95 29.27 -4.28
N GLN A 11 -17.94 29.28 -5.61
CA GLN A 11 -17.99 28.07 -6.42
C GLN A 11 -16.78 27.16 -6.20
N ILE A 12 -15.57 27.72 -6.19
CA ILE A 12 -14.33 26.98 -5.90
C ILE A 12 -14.39 26.36 -4.50
N LYS A 13 -14.90 27.07 -3.49
CA LYS A 13 -15.07 26.52 -2.14
C LYS A 13 -16.08 25.38 -2.10
N ALA A 14 -17.21 25.53 -2.79
CA ALA A 14 -18.24 24.49 -2.84
C ALA A 14 -17.73 23.21 -3.56
N GLU A 15 -16.92 23.40 -4.61
CA GLU A 15 -16.30 22.30 -5.35
C GLU A 15 -15.18 21.63 -4.55
N LEU A 16 -14.32 22.42 -3.90
CA LEU A 16 -13.35 21.92 -2.91
C LEU A 16 -14.02 21.10 -1.81
N GLN A 17 -15.13 21.59 -1.26
CA GLN A 17 -15.85 20.89 -0.19
C GLN A 17 -16.50 19.60 -0.68
N ARG A 18 -16.95 19.54 -1.95
CA ARG A 18 -17.41 18.31 -2.60
C ARG A 18 -16.26 17.32 -2.84
N LEU A 19 -15.11 17.80 -3.31
CA LEU A 19 -13.90 16.97 -3.45
C LEU A 19 -13.39 16.47 -2.09
N GLU A 20 -13.48 17.30 -1.04
CA GLU A 20 -13.13 16.94 0.34
C GLU A 20 -14.11 15.91 0.92
N ALA A 21 -15.40 15.99 0.57
CA ALA A 21 -16.41 14.99 0.94
C ALA A 21 -16.27 13.66 0.16
N GLN A 22 -15.68 13.69 -1.03
CA GLN A 22 -15.36 12.50 -1.84
C GLN A 22 -13.96 11.93 -1.56
N SER A 23 -13.10 12.65 -0.83
CA SER A 23 -11.78 12.11 -0.49
C SER A 23 -11.95 10.95 0.47
N SER A 24 -11.09 9.94 0.35
CA SER A 24 -11.13 8.84 1.30
C SER A 24 -10.85 9.38 2.71
N ALA A 25 -11.43 8.79 3.75
CA ALA A 25 -11.18 9.17 5.14
C ALA A 25 -9.66 9.20 5.47
N LYS A 26 -8.85 8.45 4.73
CA LYS A 26 -7.39 8.42 4.82
C LYS A 26 -6.73 9.70 4.29
N ASP A 27 -7.22 10.27 3.20
CA ASP A 27 -6.65 11.49 2.61
C ASP A 27 -6.94 12.71 3.49
N VAL A 28 -8.17 12.81 3.98
CA VAL A 28 -8.58 13.88 4.91
C VAL A 28 -7.80 13.76 6.23
N ALA A 29 -7.73 12.55 6.79
CA ALA A 29 -7.00 12.33 8.02
C ALA A 29 -5.48 12.51 7.83
N GLY A 30 -4.87 12.03 6.74
CA GLY A 30 -3.46 12.23 6.43
C GLY A 30 -3.08 13.71 6.30
N LYS A 31 -3.93 14.52 5.64
CA LYS A 31 -3.71 15.98 5.50
C LYS A 31 -3.82 16.72 6.84
N ALA A 32 -4.79 16.36 7.69
CA ALA A 32 -4.93 16.92 9.02
C ALA A 32 -3.77 16.51 9.95
N ILE A 33 -3.38 15.24 9.91
CA ILE A 33 -2.27 14.68 10.68
C ILE A 33 -0.94 15.35 10.27
N GLY A 34 -0.69 15.52 8.98
CA GLY A 34 0.53 16.20 8.52
C GLY A 34 0.63 17.66 8.97
N LYS A 35 -0.51 18.37 9.02
CA LYS A 35 -0.55 19.80 9.38
C LYS A 35 -0.45 20.04 10.88
N ASP A 36 -1.17 19.27 11.69
CA ASP A 36 -1.30 19.53 13.12
C ASP A 36 -0.65 18.44 13.99
N GLY A 37 -0.52 17.21 13.49
CA GLY A 37 0.14 16.11 14.21
C GLY A 37 1.58 16.43 14.58
N LEU A 38 2.36 17.04 13.69
CA LEU A 38 3.75 17.44 13.99
C LEU A 38 3.83 18.43 15.16
N LYS A 39 2.89 19.38 15.24
CA LYS A 39 2.85 20.39 16.31
C LYS A 39 2.54 19.73 17.65
N TYR A 40 1.55 18.83 17.68
CA TYR A 40 1.17 18.12 18.90
C TYR A 40 2.30 17.17 19.38
N ILE A 41 2.95 16.45 18.48
CA ILE A 41 4.11 15.60 18.82
C ILE A 41 5.23 16.44 19.43
N THR A 42 5.57 17.57 18.80
CA THR A 42 6.60 18.48 19.31
C THR A 42 6.23 19.02 20.68
N ALA A 43 4.97 19.40 20.90
CA ALA A 43 4.50 19.88 22.21
C ALA A 43 4.62 18.80 23.30
N ILE A 44 4.29 17.54 22.99
CA ILE A 44 4.45 16.41 23.93
C ILE A 44 5.92 16.21 24.30
N VAL A 45 6.83 16.27 23.33
CA VAL A 45 8.28 16.16 23.58
C VAL A 45 8.77 17.30 24.48
N VAL A 46 8.34 18.53 24.23
CA VAL A 46 8.69 19.69 25.08
C VAL A 46 8.20 19.48 26.51
N ILE A 47 6.96 19.00 26.70
CA ILE A 47 6.43 18.69 28.04
C ILE A 47 7.27 17.60 28.72
N GLY A 48 7.70 16.57 27.98
CA GLY A 48 8.59 15.52 28.52
C GLY A 48 9.93 16.07 29.01
N VAL A 49 10.56 16.93 28.20
CA VAL A 49 11.83 17.58 28.56
C VAL A 49 11.65 18.51 29.76
N LEU A 50 10.60 19.33 29.80
CA LEU A 50 10.32 20.20 30.93
C LEU A 50 10.02 19.40 32.21
N SER A 51 9.28 18.30 32.09
CA SER A 51 8.99 17.41 33.22
C SER A 51 10.26 16.78 33.77
N SER A 52 11.26 16.48 32.92
CA SER A 52 12.55 15.94 33.37
C SER A 52 13.35 16.90 34.26
N LEU A 53 13.10 18.21 34.16
CA LEU A 53 13.73 19.22 35.00
C LEU A 53 13.05 19.35 36.38
N ALA A 54 11.78 18.96 36.48
CA ALA A 54 10.96 19.11 37.69
C ALA A 54 10.83 17.81 38.50
N LEU A 55 11.16 16.64 37.93
CA LEU A 55 11.00 15.33 38.55
C LEU A 55 12.33 14.74 39.03
N ASP A 56 12.26 14.01 40.15
CA ASP A 56 13.36 13.19 40.65
C ASP A 56 13.63 11.99 39.71
N SER A 57 14.88 11.48 39.68
CA SER A 57 15.33 10.43 38.75
C SER A 57 14.45 9.18 38.70
N GLU A 58 13.86 8.75 39.83
CA GLU A 58 12.94 7.60 39.86
C GLU A 58 11.63 7.84 39.09
N LYS A 59 11.10 9.08 39.13
CA LYS A 59 9.85 9.43 38.45
C LYS A 59 10.07 9.69 36.96
N ILE A 60 11.26 10.13 36.58
CA ILE A 60 11.64 10.35 35.17
C ILE A 60 11.56 9.04 34.39
N ALA A 61 12.05 7.92 34.95
CA ALA A 61 12.02 6.62 34.27
C ALA A 61 10.58 6.17 33.92
N ALA A 62 9.65 6.32 34.86
CA ALA A 62 8.24 5.99 34.66
C ALA A 62 7.58 6.89 33.60
N VAL A 63 7.83 8.20 33.65
CA VAL A 63 7.27 9.18 32.71
C VAL A 63 7.83 8.97 31.30
N MET A 64 9.13 8.72 31.17
CA MET A 64 9.77 8.45 29.88
C MET A 64 9.26 7.15 29.24
N GLY A 65 9.04 6.11 30.04
CA GLY A 65 8.47 4.85 29.55
C GLY A 65 7.04 5.03 29.02
N LEU A 66 6.20 5.76 29.75
CA LEU A 66 4.81 6.01 29.36
C LEU A 66 4.72 6.94 28.13
N LEU A 67 5.51 8.01 28.09
CA LEU A 67 5.59 8.92 26.94
C LEU A 67 6.07 8.17 25.68
N GLY A 68 7.10 7.33 25.80
CA GLY A 68 7.60 6.55 24.67
C GLY A 68 6.57 5.56 24.13
N ALA A 69 5.92 4.78 25.00
CA ALA A 69 4.90 3.81 24.61
C ALA A 69 3.68 4.47 23.95
N SER A 70 3.15 5.53 24.57
CA SER A 70 1.98 6.25 24.06
C SER A 70 2.27 6.96 22.73
N LEU A 71 3.44 7.60 22.60
CA LEU A 71 3.82 8.28 21.36
C LEU A 71 4.04 7.29 20.21
N THR A 72 4.67 6.14 20.48
CA THR A 72 4.86 5.08 19.48
C THR A 72 3.53 4.51 19.02
N ALA A 73 2.60 4.25 19.95
CA ALA A 73 1.24 3.80 19.61
C ALA A 73 0.51 4.84 18.75
N LEU A 74 0.62 6.13 19.10
CA LEU A 74 0.03 7.21 18.33
C LEU A 74 0.62 7.26 16.91
N ILE A 75 1.94 7.23 16.77
CA ILE A 75 2.63 7.22 15.46
C ILE A 75 2.19 6.01 14.63
N SER A 76 2.06 4.83 15.24
CA SER A 76 1.59 3.61 14.54
C SER A 76 0.16 3.74 14.03
N MET A 77 -0.73 4.38 14.80
CA MET A 77 -2.10 4.66 14.37
C MET A 77 -2.12 5.70 13.23
N LEU A 78 -1.29 6.74 13.33
CA LEU A 78 -1.17 7.78 12.30
C LEU A 78 -0.62 7.21 10.98
N ALA A 79 0.40 6.35 11.04
CA ALA A 79 0.97 5.66 9.87
C ALA A 79 -0.03 4.72 9.20
N SER A 80 -0.88 4.04 9.99
CA SER A 80 -1.95 3.18 9.46
C SER A 80 -3.06 3.98 8.74
N ILE A 81 -3.33 5.20 9.20
CA ILE A 81 -4.35 6.08 8.62
C ILE A 81 -3.82 6.79 7.37
N ALA A 82 -2.58 7.30 7.41
CA ALA A 82 -1.92 7.96 6.29
C ALA A 82 -1.59 7.00 5.13
N GLY A 83 -1.83 5.70 5.29
CA GLY A 83 -1.61 4.70 4.25
C GLY A 83 -0.14 4.44 3.92
N THR A 84 0.79 4.98 4.72
CA THR A 84 2.24 4.78 4.54
C THR A 84 2.69 3.40 4.96
N VAL A 85 1.84 2.66 5.69
CA VAL A 85 1.99 1.22 5.84
C VAL A 85 1.31 0.61 4.61
N GLU A 86 2.07 0.45 3.53
CA GLU A 86 1.74 -0.56 2.52
C GLU A 86 1.49 -1.84 3.32
N LYS A 87 0.24 -2.32 3.35
CA LYS A 87 -0.02 -3.67 3.81
C LYS A 87 0.79 -4.54 2.88
N GLU A 88 1.95 -4.99 3.35
CA GLU A 88 2.80 -5.94 2.66
C GLU A 88 1.87 -6.97 2.05
N ASP A 89 1.83 -7.04 0.70
CA ASP A 89 0.88 -7.86 -0.02
C ASP A 89 1.04 -9.27 0.54
N LYS A 90 0.04 -9.70 1.34
CA LYS A 90 0.13 -10.95 2.08
C LYS A 90 0.53 -12.02 1.07
N PRO A 91 1.53 -12.87 1.37
CA PRO A 91 2.10 -13.82 0.41
C PRO A 91 1.03 -14.71 -0.24
N GLU A 92 -0.09 -14.95 0.44
CA GLU A 92 -1.29 -15.57 -0.12
C GLU A 92 -1.76 -14.96 -1.47
N PHE A 93 -1.67 -13.65 -1.70
CA PHE A 93 -2.05 -13.05 -2.99
C PHE A 93 -1.06 -13.37 -4.12
N GLY A 94 0.23 -13.50 -3.81
CA GLY A 94 1.24 -13.99 -4.74
C GLY A 94 1.00 -15.45 -5.09
N VAL A 95 0.73 -16.28 -4.09
CA VAL A 95 0.40 -17.70 -4.25
C VAL A 95 -0.86 -17.89 -5.09
N ILE A 96 -1.92 -17.10 -4.88
CA ILE A 96 -3.14 -17.17 -5.70
C ILE A 96 -2.84 -16.83 -7.17
N LYS A 97 -2.03 -15.79 -7.44
CA LYS A 97 -1.62 -15.45 -8.82
C LYS A 97 -0.82 -16.59 -9.46
N ASP A 98 0.12 -17.20 -8.73
CA ASP A 98 0.91 -18.33 -9.21
C ASP A 98 0.07 -19.59 -9.46
N LEU A 99 -0.91 -19.87 -8.59
CA LEU A 99 -1.84 -20.98 -8.77
C LEU A 99 -2.73 -20.77 -9.99
N ILE A 100 -3.25 -19.54 -10.20
CA ILE A 100 -4.03 -19.19 -11.39
C ILE A 100 -3.17 -19.33 -12.65
N ALA A 101 -1.92 -18.86 -12.64
CA ALA A 101 -1.01 -18.99 -13.77
C ALA A 101 -0.67 -20.46 -14.10
N LYS A 102 -0.51 -21.31 -13.08
CA LYS A 102 -0.33 -22.77 -13.27
C LYS A 102 -1.59 -23.43 -13.81
N LEU A 103 -2.76 -23.03 -13.32
CA LEU A 103 -4.04 -23.55 -13.79
C LEU A 103 -4.29 -23.15 -15.25
N ASP A 104 -4.03 -21.90 -15.62
CA ASP A 104 -4.14 -21.41 -17.01
C ASP A 104 -3.17 -22.14 -17.95
N ARG A 105 -1.97 -22.46 -17.48
CA ARG A 105 -0.98 -23.26 -18.23
C ARG A 105 -1.39 -24.74 -18.36
N LEU A 106 -2.08 -25.30 -17.38
CA LEU A 106 -2.59 -26.69 -17.42
C LEU A 106 -3.88 -26.81 -18.25
N ASP A 107 -4.69 -25.76 -18.29
CA ASP A 107 -5.90 -25.70 -19.13
C ASP A 107 -5.58 -25.47 -20.61
N ARG A 108 -4.40 -24.91 -20.91
CA ARG A 108 -3.76 -25.08 -22.22
C ARG A 108 -3.40 -26.55 -22.40
N LYS A 109 -4.33 -27.31 -22.96
CA LYS A 109 -4.09 -28.64 -23.55
C LYS A 109 -2.95 -28.54 -24.57
N GLU A 110 -1.69 -28.62 -24.13
CA GLU A 110 -0.58 -28.94 -25.02
C GLU A 110 -0.82 -30.36 -25.50
N GLN A 111 -1.33 -30.48 -26.73
CA GLN A 111 -1.58 -31.76 -27.36
C GLN A 111 -0.28 -32.58 -27.35
N PRO A 112 -0.33 -33.86 -26.94
CA PRO A 112 0.86 -34.68 -26.75
C PRO A 112 1.65 -34.74 -28.06
N MET A 113 2.94 -34.44 -27.97
CA MET A 113 3.84 -34.38 -29.10
C MET A 113 4.66 -35.67 -29.13
N ARG A 114 4.46 -36.48 -30.17
CA ARG A 114 5.17 -37.75 -30.38
C ARG A 114 6.18 -37.58 -31.49
N VAL A 115 7.42 -37.95 -31.22
CA VAL A 115 8.52 -37.87 -32.19
C VAL A 115 8.96 -39.30 -32.51
N ASP A 116 8.79 -39.71 -33.77
CA ASP A 116 9.29 -40.98 -34.29
C ASP A 116 10.43 -40.68 -35.29
N VAL A 117 11.53 -41.44 -35.18
CA VAL A 117 12.70 -41.29 -36.05
C VAL A 117 12.87 -42.56 -36.86
N GLU A 118 12.65 -42.49 -38.17
CA GLU A 118 12.82 -43.61 -39.09
C GLU A 118 13.81 -43.23 -40.20
N ASN A 119 14.77 -44.11 -40.50
CA ASN A 119 15.65 -44.03 -41.69
C ASN A 119 16.16 -42.62 -42.06
N GLY A 120 16.58 -41.82 -41.07
CA GLY A 120 17.20 -40.51 -41.28
C GLY A 120 16.24 -39.31 -41.45
N HIS A 121 14.92 -39.49 -41.31
CA HIS A 121 13.94 -38.39 -41.26
C HIS A 121 13.23 -38.35 -39.92
N VAL A 122 12.87 -37.14 -39.47
CA VAL A 122 12.19 -36.92 -38.19
C VAL A 122 10.73 -36.63 -38.47
N ILE A 123 9.84 -37.43 -37.87
CA ILE A 123 8.39 -37.23 -37.93
C ILE A 123 7.94 -36.73 -36.56
N VAL A 124 7.38 -35.52 -36.52
CA VAL A 124 6.79 -34.93 -35.33
C VAL A 124 5.27 -34.93 -35.50
N THR A 125 4.58 -35.63 -34.61
CA THR A 125 3.12 -35.67 -34.54
C THR A 125 2.66 -34.85 -33.34
N LYS A 126 1.90 -33.78 -33.58
CA LYS A 126 1.33 -32.91 -32.54
C LYS A 126 -0.19 -32.92 -32.70
N GLY A 127 -0.89 -33.70 -31.86
CA GLY A 127 -2.32 -33.92 -32.02
C GLY A 127 -2.65 -34.50 -33.40
N ASP A 128 -3.42 -33.77 -34.21
CA ASP A 128 -3.81 -34.16 -35.58
C ASP A 128 -2.79 -33.71 -36.66
N ASP A 129 -1.82 -32.87 -36.30
CA ASP A 129 -0.82 -32.34 -37.24
C ASP A 129 0.44 -33.21 -37.29
N VAL A 130 0.88 -33.57 -38.50
CA VAL A 130 2.11 -34.34 -38.75
C VAL A 130 3.08 -33.51 -39.58
N VAL A 131 4.24 -33.20 -39.01
CA VAL A 131 5.32 -32.47 -39.69
C VAL A 131 6.49 -33.43 -39.94
N ARG A 132 6.96 -33.48 -41.19
CA ARG A 132 8.12 -34.29 -41.60
C ARG A 132 9.27 -33.38 -41.98
N ALA A 133 10.42 -33.57 -41.34
CA ALA A 133 11.66 -32.89 -41.71
C ALA A 133 12.67 -33.93 -42.21
N SER A 134 13.15 -33.75 -43.44
CA SER A 134 14.32 -34.44 -43.98
C SER A 134 15.54 -33.53 -43.87
N LYS A 135 16.70 -34.13 -43.61
CA LYS A 135 17.99 -33.42 -43.62
C LYS A 135 18.41 -33.05 -45.04
#